data_AF-A0A531MET7-F1
#
_entry.id   AF-A0A531MET7-F1
#
_cell.length_a   1.000
_cell.length_b   1.000
_cell.length_c   1.000
_cell.angle_alpha   90.00
_cell.angle_beta   90.00
_cell.angle_gamma   90.00
#
_symmetry.space_group_name_H-M   'P 1'
#
loop_
_entity.id
_entity.type
_entity.pdbx_description
1 polymer ?
#
loop_
_entity_poly.entity_id
_entity_poly.type
_entity_poly.pdbx_seq_one_letter_code
_entity_poly.pdbx_strand_id
1 'polypeptide(L)'
;STTYKEFRQFFEKDRALVRRFQKIDVNEPTIEDAIEIMKGLKPYFEEFHKVRYTSEAIKASVELSARYINDRKLPDKAIDLVDEAASRLRMQVDSKPEALDEIDRRIMQLKIEREALKVETDEASKDRLARLEKELVGLEEESTEITSKWQAEKQKLGLAADLKKQLDEARNDLAIAQRKGEFQRAGELAYGKIPELEKKLKEAEAQDGKAGMVEE
;
A
#
# COMPACT_ATOMS: atom_id res chain seq x y z
N SER A 1 29.12 -5.92 -7.80
CA SER A 1 29.62 -5.62 -6.44
C SER A 1 30.23 -6.89 -5.86
N THR A 2 31.12 -6.77 -4.87
CA THR A 2 31.75 -7.92 -4.19
C THR A 2 31.77 -7.64 -2.69
N THR A 3 31.90 -8.68 -1.86
CA THR A 3 32.05 -8.50 -0.41
C THR A 3 33.51 -8.33 -0.01
N TYR A 4 33.76 -7.81 1.20
CA TYR A 4 35.12 -7.69 1.73
C TYR A 4 35.86 -9.05 1.76
N LYS A 5 35.13 -10.13 2.08
CA LYS A 5 35.69 -11.50 2.11
C LYS A 5 36.15 -11.95 0.72
N GLU A 6 35.31 -11.76 -0.29
CA GLU A 6 35.61 -12.13 -1.67
C GLU A 6 36.74 -11.26 -2.26
N PHE A 7 36.71 -9.95 -2.01
CA PHE A 7 37.77 -9.04 -2.44
C PHE A 7 39.15 -9.48 -1.91
N ARG A 8 39.23 -9.80 -0.61
CA ARG A 8 40.46 -10.32 0.00
C ARG A 8 40.89 -11.68 -0.55
N GLN A 9 39.93 -12.55 -0.87
CA GLN A 9 40.22 -13.89 -1.35
C GLN A 9 40.73 -13.92 -2.79
N PHE A 10 40.17 -13.11 -3.67
CA PHE A 10 40.38 -13.20 -5.12
C PHE A 10 41.08 -11.98 -5.73
N PHE A 11 40.80 -10.77 -5.25
CA PHE A 11 41.34 -9.53 -5.86
C PHE A 11 42.68 -9.12 -5.25
N GLU A 12 42.82 -9.13 -3.92
CA GLU A 12 44.07 -8.71 -3.26
C GLU A 12 45.27 -9.60 -3.58
N LYS A 13 45.03 -10.87 -3.92
CA LYS A 13 46.08 -11.83 -4.26
C LYS A 13 46.60 -11.67 -5.68
N ASP A 14 45.83 -11.05 -6.58
CA ASP A 14 46.21 -10.85 -7.97
C ASP A 14 46.83 -9.45 -8.17
N ARG A 15 48.14 -9.45 -8.40
CA ARG A 15 48.94 -8.24 -8.56
C ARG A 15 48.57 -7.42 -9.80
N ALA A 16 47.94 -8.00 -10.81
CA ALA A 16 47.45 -7.28 -11.99
C ALA A 16 46.11 -6.57 -11.70
N LEU A 17 45.21 -7.23 -10.97
CA LEU A 17 43.91 -6.67 -10.60
C LEU A 17 44.05 -5.49 -9.63
N VAL A 18 44.88 -5.60 -8.59
CA VAL A 18 45.09 -4.52 -7.60
C VAL A 18 45.58 -3.21 -8.24
N ARG A 19 46.25 -3.27 -9.39
CA ARG A 19 46.75 -2.09 -10.11
C ARG A 19 45.72 -1.43 -11.01
N ARG A 20 44.67 -2.18 -11.40
CA ARG A 20 43.63 -1.73 -12.33
C ARG A 20 42.34 -1.34 -11.63
N PHE A 21 42.11 -1.86 -10.44
CA PHE A 21 40.91 -1.59 -9.65
C PHE A 21 41.24 -0.73 -8.43
N GLN A 22 40.51 0.38 -8.28
CA GLN A 22 40.52 1.16 -7.05
C GLN A 22 39.43 0.64 -6.12
N LYS A 23 39.81 0.32 -4.88
CA LYS A 23 38.86 -0.08 -3.84
C LYS A 23 38.09 1.15 -3.37
N ILE A 24 36.76 1.09 -3.46
CA ILE A 24 35.84 2.06 -2.86
C ILE A 24 35.07 1.29 -1.78
N ASP A 25 35.30 1.66 -0.53
CA ASP A 25 34.59 1.07 0.60
C ASP A 25 33.20 1.69 0.73
N VAL A 26 32.17 0.84 0.74
CA VAL A 26 30.78 1.23 0.97
C VAL A 26 30.34 0.55 2.25
N ASN A 27 30.15 1.36 3.30
CA ASN A 27 29.75 0.88 4.62
C ASN A 27 28.23 0.83 4.76
N GLU A 28 27.76 0.05 5.73
CA GLU A 28 26.35 0.11 6.17
C GLU A 28 26.03 1.54 6.65
N PRO A 29 24.91 2.13 6.23
CA PRO A 29 24.50 3.46 6.66
C PRO A 29 24.17 3.48 8.16
N THR A 30 24.27 4.66 8.77
CA THR A 30 23.78 4.88 10.13
C THR A 30 22.24 4.78 10.17
N ILE A 31 21.66 4.74 11.38
CA ILE A 31 20.20 4.75 11.54
C ILE A 31 19.64 6.06 10.94
N GLU A 32 20.27 7.21 11.21
CA GLU A 32 19.82 8.48 10.64
C GLU A 32 19.91 8.50 9.12
N ASP A 33 21.03 8.04 8.54
CA ASP A 33 21.22 7.98 7.09
C ASP A 33 20.20 7.04 6.44
N ALA A 34 19.94 5.87 7.06
CA ALA A 34 18.97 4.92 6.57
C ALA A 34 17.55 5.50 6.57
N ILE A 35 17.17 6.29 7.58
CA ILE A 35 15.88 6.99 7.61
C ILE A 35 15.77 7.97 6.43
N GLU A 36 16.80 8.76 6.15
CA GLU A 36 16.78 9.70 5.02
C GLU A 36 16.75 8.97 3.66
N ILE A 37 17.49 7.87 3.51
CA ILE A 37 17.41 6.99 2.34
C ILE A 37 15.97 6.48 2.16
N MET A 38 15.34 5.98 3.23
CA MET A 38 13.97 5.48 3.18
C MET A 38 12.96 6.58 2.84
N LYS A 39 13.13 7.80 3.35
CA LYS A 39 12.31 8.95 2.96
C LYS A 39 12.44 9.29 1.48
N GLY A 40 13.65 9.19 0.92
CA GLY A 40 13.89 9.38 -0.51
C GLY A 40 13.24 8.29 -1.38
N LEU A 41 13.19 7.05 -0.89
CA LEU A 41 12.57 5.92 -1.57
C LEU A 41 11.04 5.85 -1.39
N LYS A 42 10.51 6.49 -0.34
CA LYS A 42 9.08 6.48 0.02
C LYS A 42 8.15 6.70 -1.18
N PRO A 43 8.31 7.72 -2.04
CA PRO A 43 7.37 7.96 -3.14
C PRO A 43 7.25 6.77 -4.10
N TYR A 44 8.36 6.10 -4.39
CA TYR A 44 8.42 4.94 -5.28
C TYR A 44 7.71 3.72 -4.68
N PHE A 45 7.92 3.44 -3.39
CA PHE A 45 7.21 2.34 -2.70
C PHE A 45 5.72 2.61 -2.57
N GLU A 46 5.32 3.85 -2.27
CA GLU A 46 3.90 4.20 -2.17
C GLU A 46 3.19 4.02 -3.51
N GLU A 47 3.85 4.37 -4.62
CA GLU A 47 3.32 4.13 -5.96
C GLU A 47 3.18 2.63 -6.25
N PHE A 48 4.21 1.85 -5.95
CA PHE A 48 4.24 0.41 -6.21
C PHE A 48 3.19 -0.36 -5.40
N HIS A 49 3.11 -0.10 -4.10
CA HIS A 49 2.18 -0.80 -3.21
C HIS A 49 0.79 -0.18 -3.16
N LYS A 50 0.61 1.05 -3.67
CA LYS A 50 -0.65 1.82 -3.55
C LYS A 50 -1.09 2.04 -2.10
N VAL A 51 -0.13 2.20 -1.19
CA VAL A 51 -0.35 2.54 0.22
C VAL A 51 0.43 3.80 0.56
N ARG A 52 0.09 4.47 1.66
CA ARG A 52 0.87 5.60 2.17
C ARG A 52 1.68 5.17 3.38
N TYR A 53 2.93 5.61 3.45
CA TYR A 53 3.78 5.36 4.62
C TYR A 53 3.85 6.61 5.49
N THR A 54 3.51 6.48 6.76
CA THR A 54 3.74 7.56 7.73
C THR A 54 5.23 7.72 7.99
N SER A 55 5.63 8.92 8.42
CA SER A 55 7.03 9.19 8.78
C SER A 55 7.46 8.32 9.96
N GLU A 56 6.53 8.07 10.86
CA GLU A 56 6.65 7.20 12.03
C GLU A 56 6.86 5.74 11.62
N ALA A 57 6.12 5.24 10.63
CA ALA A 57 6.27 3.87 10.13
C ALA A 57 7.66 3.65 9.49
N ILE A 58 8.16 4.62 8.71
CA ILE A 58 9.51 4.56 8.15
C ILE A 58 10.57 4.58 9.24
N LYS A 59 10.42 5.45 10.25
CA LYS A 59 11.35 5.50 11.36
C LYS A 59 11.36 4.19 12.15
N ALA A 60 10.18 3.65 12.45
CA ALA A 60 10.02 2.39 13.17
C ALA A 60 10.64 1.21 12.41
N SER A 61 10.46 1.12 11.08
CA SER A 61 11.03 0.02 10.29
C SER A 61 12.56 0.02 10.34
N VAL A 62 13.20 1.19 10.29
CA VAL A 62 14.66 1.31 10.44
C VAL A 62 15.10 0.95 11.86
N GLU A 63 14.50 1.54 12.89
CA GLU A 63 14.90 1.33 14.29
C GLU A 63 14.70 -0.13 14.75
N LEU A 64 13.58 -0.75 14.39
CA LEU A 64 13.26 -2.12 14.77
C LEU A 64 14.11 -3.14 13.98
N SER A 65 14.29 -2.94 12.67
CA SER A 65 15.19 -3.81 11.89
C SER A 65 16.64 -3.69 12.36
N ALA A 66 17.09 -2.48 12.73
CA ALA A 66 18.41 -2.26 13.29
C ALA A 66 18.60 -3.03 14.61
N ARG A 67 17.59 -3.03 15.48
CA ARG A 67 17.66 -3.66 16.81
C ARG A 67 17.53 -5.19 16.77
N TYR A 68 16.63 -5.73 15.94
CA TYR A 68 16.23 -7.13 16.04
C TYR A 68 16.72 -8.03 14.89
N ILE A 69 17.05 -7.46 13.73
CA ILE A 69 17.52 -8.22 12.55
C ILE A 69 19.03 -8.02 12.40
N ASN A 70 19.83 -8.95 12.93
CA ASN A 70 21.29 -8.82 13.07
C ASN A 70 22.09 -9.46 11.93
N ASP A 71 21.48 -10.38 11.19
CA ASP A 71 22.08 -11.12 10.07
C ASP A 71 22.06 -10.32 8.76
N ARG A 72 21.31 -9.22 8.71
CA ARG A 72 21.14 -8.33 7.56
C ARG A 72 21.56 -6.90 7.87
N LYS A 73 21.73 -6.13 6.80
CA LYS A 73 22.32 -4.78 6.84
C LYS A 73 21.31 -3.72 6.42
N LEU A 74 21.39 -2.54 7.02
CA LEU A 74 20.67 -1.37 6.52
C LEU A 74 21.22 -0.95 5.15
N PRO A 75 20.41 -0.29 4.30
CA PRO A 75 18.97 -0.02 4.47
C PRO A 75 18.07 -1.20 4.06
N ASP A 76 18.65 -2.23 3.44
CA ASP A 76 17.96 -3.39 2.84
C ASP A 76 16.95 -4.07 3.77
N LYS A 77 17.35 -4.39 5.00
CA LYS A 77 16.41 -5.00 5.98
C LYS A 77 15.23 -4.10 6.37
N ALA A 78 15.38 -2.78 6.31
CA ALA A 78 14.29 -1.85 6.59
C ALA A 78 13.35 -1.71 5.39
N ILE A 79 13.91 -1.79 4.17
CA ILE A 79 13.14 -1.85 2.92
C ILE A 79 12.21 -3.07 2.94
N ASP A 80 12.75 -4.24 3.26
CA ASP A 80 11.96 -5.47 3.30
C ASP A 80 10.81 -5.41 4.31
N LEU A 81 11.03 -4.86 5.51
CA LEU A 81 9.96 -4.70 6.50
C LEU A 81 8.82 -3.80 5.97
N VAL A 82 9.18 -2.73 5.25
CA VAL A 82 8.20 -1.80 4.67
C VAL A 82 7.44 -2.45 3.51
N ASP A 83 8.14 -3.22 2.67
CA ASP A 83 7.57 -3.96 1.54
C ASP A 83 6.59 -5.06 2.00
N GLU A 84 6.96 -5.84 3.02
CA GLU A 84 6.11 -6.87 3.62
C GLU A 84 4.87 -6.25 4.30
N ALA A 85 5.06 -5.20 5.10
CA ALA A 85 3.96 -4.52 5.78
C ALA A 85 2.96 -3.93 4.78
N ALA A 86 3.46 -3.34 3.69
CA ALA A 86 2.63 -2.77 2.65
C ALA A 86 1.87 -3.83 1.85
N SER A 87 2.54 -4.93 1.51
CA SER A 87 1.93 -6.06 0.83
C SER A 87 0.79 -6.65 1.67
N ARG A 88 0.99 -6.78 2.99
CA ARG A 88 -0.06 -7.22 3.92
C ARG A 88 -1.23 -6.25 3.98
N LEU A 89 -0.96 -4.95 4.13
CA LEU A 89 -2.01 -3.91 4.18
C LEU A 89 -2.83 -3.89 2.89
N ARG A 90 -2.16 -3.98 1.74
CA ARG A 90 -2.83 -4.02 0.44
C ARG A 90 -3.77 -5.22 0.31
N MET A 91 -3.34 -6.40 0.76
CA MET A 91 -4.21 -7.59 0.78
C MET A 91 -5.45 -7.36 1.65
N GLN A 92 -5.30 -6.70 2.80
CA GLN A 92 -6.43 -6.37 3.68
C GLN A 92 -7.41 -5.39 3.01
N VAL A 93 -6.90 -4.35 2.35
CA VAL A 93 -7.72 -3.35 1.64
C VAL A 93 -8.46 -3.97 0.44
N ASP A 94 -7.82 -4.87 -0.29
CA ASP A 94 -8.44 -5.56 -1.43
C ASP A 94 -9.47 -6.60 -0.99
N SER A 95 -9.31 -7.13 0.23
CA SER A 95 -10.23 -8.10 0.83
C SER A 95 -11.49 -7.43 1.38
N LYS A 96 -12.53 -8.24 1.49
CA LYS A 96 -13.79 -7.84 2.10
C LYS A 96 -13.58 -7.63 3.60
N PRO A 97 -14.11 -6.55 4.22
CA PRO A 97 -13.99 -6.33 5.66
C PRO A 97 -14.51 -7.53 6.45
N GLU A 98 -13.82 -7.91 7.53
CA GLU A 98 -14.19 -9.09 8.34
C GLU A 98 -15.63 -8.99 8.86
N ALA A 99 -16.04 -7.82 9.35
CA ALA A 99 -17.42 -7.56 9.78
C ALA A 99 -18.46 -7.84 8.67
N LEU A 100 -18.16 -7.48 7.43
CA LEU A 100 -19.05 -7.75 6.30
C LEU A 100 -19.05 -9.23 5.90
N ASP A 101 -17.93 -9.93 6.05
CA ASP A 101 -17.87 -11.37 5.82
C ASP A 101 -18.68 -12.15 6.86
N GLU A 102 -18.60 -11.75 8.13
CA GLU A 102 -19.40 -12.32 9.22
C GLU A 102 -20.90 -12.14 8.99
N ILE A 103 -21.33 -10.93 8.65
CA ILE A 103 -22.74 -10.62 8.35
C ILE A 103 -23.24 -11.47 7.16
N ASP A 104 -22.48 -11.55 6.07
CA ASP A 104 -22.92 -12.31 4.90
C ASP A 104 -22.99 -13.82 5.16
N ARG A 105 -22.06 -14.36 5.96
CA ARG A 105 -22.14 -15.75 6.42
C ARG A 105 -23.41 -15.98 7.25
N ARG A 106 -23.76 -15.04 8.13
CA ARG A 106 -24.98 -15.11 8.94
C ARG A 106 -26.23 -15.04 8.08
N ILE A 107 -26.28 -14.12 7.11
CA ILE A 107 -27.39 -14.01 6.14
C ILE A 107 -27.55 -15.34 5.37
N MET A 108 -26.46 -15.93 4.89
CA MET A 108 -26.49 -17.23 4.20
C MET A 108 -27.09 -18.33 5.07
N GLN A 109 -26.67 -18.44 6.32
CA GLN A 109 -27.23 -19.42 7.27
C GLN A 109 -28.74 -19.22 7.46
N LEU A 110 -29.16 -17.98 7.69
CA LEU A 110 -30.58 -17.66 7.89
C LEU A 110 -31.39 -17.92 6.60
N LYS A 111 -30.85 -17.63 5.41
CA LYS A 111 -31.51 -17.96 4.13
C LYS A 111 -31.75 -19.47 3.98
N ILE A 112 -30.78 -20.29 4.35
CA ILE A 112 -30.92 -21.76 4.32
C ILE A 112 -31.99 -22.20 5.31
N GLU A 113 -31.94 -21.69 6.55
CA GLU A 113 -32.94 -21.99 7.58
C GLU A 113 -34.35 -21.54 7.15
N ARG A 114 -34.48 -20.39 6.49
CA ARG A 114 -35.73 -19.89 5.90
C ARG A 114 -36.32 -20.88 4.89
N GLU A 115 -35.51 -21.40 3.97
CA GLU A 115 -36.00 -22.36 2.97
C GLU A 115 -36.41 -23.69 3.60
N ALA A 116 -35.75 -24.12 4.69
CA ALA A 116 -36.17 -25.29 5.45
C ALA A 116 -37.53 -25.06 6.15
N LEU A 117 -37.70 -23.92 6.83
CA LEU A 117 -38.93 -23.59 7.57
C LEU A 117 -40.15 -23.37 6.67
N LYS A 118 -39.96 -23.00 5.39
CA LYS A 118 -41.06 -22.86 4.42
C LYS A 118 -41.77 -24.18 4.09
N VAL A 119 -41.11 -25.31 4.28
CA VAL A 119 -41.67 -26.65 4.00
C VAL A 119 -42.46 -27.18 5.21
N GLU A 120 -42.19 -26.64 6.39
CA GLU A 120 -42.86 -27.01 7.64
C GLU A 120 -44.24 -26.34 7.74
N THR A 121 -45.18 -27.01 8.42
CA THR A 121 -46.60 -26.58 8.46
C THR A 121 -47.10 -26.24 9.85
N ASP A 122 -46.31 -26.48 10.89
CA ASP A 122 -46.69 -26.20 12.28
C ASP A 122 -46.62 -24.70 12.60
N GLU A 123 -47.44 -24.25 13.56
CA GLU A 123 -47.52 -22.85 13.96
C GLU A 123 -46.21 -22.30 14.55
N ALA A 124 -45.43 -23.14 15.25
CA ALA A 124 -44.16 -22.70 15.81
C ALA A 124 -43.13 -22.38 14.71
N SER A 125 -43.12 -23.17 13.63
CA SER A 125 -42.30 -22.93 12.44
C SER A 125 -42.70 -21.65 11.71
N LYS A 126 -44.00 -21.35 11.60
CA LYS A 126 -44.48 -20.08 11.01
C LYS A 126 -44.07 -18.86 11.82
N ASP A 127 -44.20 -18.92 13.15
CA ASP A 127 -43.76 -17.85 14.05
C ASP A 127 -42.25 -17.63 13.99
N ARG A 128 -41.48 -18.73 13.91
CA ARG A 128 -40.02 -18.67 13.76
C ARG A 128 -39.63 -18.09 12.41
N LEU A 129 -40.31 -18.48 11.33
CA LEU A 129 -40.09 -17.95 9.98
C LEU A 129 -40.31 -16.43 9.96
N ALA A 130 -41.38 -15.92 10.55
CA ALA A 130 -41.66 -14.48 10.60
C ALA A 130 -40.57 -13.69 11.36
N ARG A 131 -40.05 -14.23 12.48
CA ARG A 131 -38.93 -13.60 13.21
C ARG A 131 -37.64 -13.63 12.41
N LEU A 132 -37.35 -14.76 11.78
CA LEU A 132 -36.16 -14.95 10.97
C LEU A 132 -36.17 -14.00 9.78
N GLU A 133 -37.29 -13.86 9.06
CA GLU A 133 -37.40 -12.93 7.94
C GLU A 133 -37.13 -11.47 8.38
N LYS A 134 -37.58 -11.09 9.58
CA LYS A 134 -37.29 -9.77 10.15
C LYS A 134 -35.80 -9.58 10.47
N GLU A 135 -35.15 -10.58 11.06
CA GLU A 135 -33.69 -10.56 11.31
C GLU A 135 -32.91 -10.47 9.99
N LEU A 136 -33.34 -11.23 8.98
CA LEU A 136 -32.72 -11.29 7.67
C LEU A 136 -32.78 -9.94 6.94
N VAL A 137 -33.92 -9.24 6.99
CA VAL A 137 -34.03 -7.88 6.43
C VAL A 137 -33.06 -6.93 7.11
N GLY A 138 -32.97 -6.94 8.45
CA GLY A 138 -32.05 -6.07 9.19
C GLY A 138 -30.58 -6.33 8.84
N LEU A 139 -30.18 -7.59 8.76
CA LEU A 139 -28.81 -7.95 8.37
C LEU A 139 -28.50 -7.65 6.91
N GLU A 140 -29.46 -7.83 6.00
CA GLU A 140 -29.29 -7.45 4.59
C GLU A 140 -29.11 -5.94 4.44
N GLU A 141 -29.90 -5.13 5.15
CA GLU A 141 -29.73 -3.67 5.18
C GLU A 141 -28.33 -3.29 5.68
N GLU A 142 -27.88 -3.86 6.81
CA GLU A 142 -26.55 -3.62 7.37
C GLU A 142 -25.41 -4.04 6.40
N SER A 143 -25.53 -5.23 5.79
CA SER A 143 -24.60 -5.71 4.77
C SER A 143 -24.52 -4.74 3.58
N THR A 144 -25.66 -4.26 3.08
CA THR A 144 -25.67 -3.31 1.97
C THR A 144 -25.06 -1.95 2.32
N GLU A 145 -25.27 -1.48 3.55
CA GLU A 145 -24.68 -0.23 4.02
C GLU A 145 -23.14 -0.34 4.08
N ILE A 146 -22.63 -1.39 4.73
CA ILE A 146 -21.19 -1.62 4.87
C ILE A 146 -20.54 -1.87 3.50
N THR A 147 -21.19 -2.67 2.63
CA THR A 147 -20.73 -2.90 1.26
C THR A 147 -20.62 -1.60 0.49
N SER A 148 -21.60 -0.71 0.60
CA SER A 148 -21.61 0.58 -0.10
C SER A 148 -20.47 1.49 0.38
N LYS A 149 -20.21 1.54 1.69
CA LYS A 149 -19.07 2.27 2.26
C LYS A 149 -17.74 1.72 1.76
N TRP A 150 -17.54 0.41 1.83
CA TRP A 150 -16.32 -0.26 1.37
C TRP A 150 -16.06 -0.04 -0.13
N GLN A 151 -17.09 -0.16 -0.97
CA GLN A 151 -16.96 0.10 -2.42
C GLN A 151 -16.61 1.57 -2.69
N ALA A 152 -17.22 2.51 -1.96
CA ALA A 152 -16.90 3.93 -2.10
C ALA A 152 -15.45 4.24 -1.69
N GLU A 153 -14.96 3.64 -0.60
CA GLU A 153 -13.55 3.76 -0.17
C GLU A 153 -12.59 3.17 -1.20
N LYS A 154 -12.89 1.98 -1.72
CA LYS A 154 -12.07 1.33 -2.76
C LYS A 154 -12.00 2.16 -4.05
N GLN A 155 -13.10 2.79 -4.46
CA GLN A 155 -13.12 3.69 -5.62
C GLN A 155 -12.30 4.95 -5.39
N LYS A 156 -12.36 5.55 -4.20
CA LYS A 156 -11.54 6.72 -3.84
C LYS A 156 -10.06 6.40 -3.87
N LEU A 157 -9.65 5.25 -3.31
CA LEU A 157 -8.28 4.76 -3.35
C LEU A 157 -7.78 4.54 -4.78
N GLY A 158 -8.63 3.96 -5.64
CA GLY A 158 -8.34 3.79 -7.06
C GLY A 158 -8.09 5.13 -7.78
N LEU A 159 -8.96 6.12 -7.54
CA LEU A 159 -8.84 7.44 -8.17
C LEU A 159 -7.57 8.18 -7.75
N ALA A 160 -7.21 8.16 -6.45
CA ALA A 160 -5.98 8.77 -5.97
C ALA A 160 -4.74 8.07 -6.56
N ALA A 161 -4.74 6.74 -6.64
CA ALA A 161 -3.65 5.99 -7.25
C ALA A 161 -3.47 6.31 -8.75
N ASP A 162 -4.57 6.42 -9.50
CA ASP A 162 -4.53 6.76 -10.92
C ASP A 162 -4.03 8.20 -11.15
N LEU A 163 -4.43 9.16 -10.31
CA LEU A 163 -3.93 10.54 -10.37
C LEU A 163 -2.43 10.62 -10.07
N LYS A 164 -1.95 9.87 -9.07
CA LYS A 164 -0.52 9.81 -8.72
C LYS A 164 0.30 9.24 -9.88
N LYS A 165 -0.15 8.13 -10.48
CA LYS A 165 0.49 7.55 -11.67
C LYS A 165 0.58 8.55 -12.83
N GLN A 166 -0.49 9.27 -13.13
CA GLN A 166 -0.48 10.30 -14.18
C GLN A 166 0.48 11.45 -13.88
N LEU A 167 0.61 11.83 -12.60
CA LEU A 167 1.53 12.87 -12.16
C LEU A 167 2.99 12.44 -12.33
N ASP A 168 3.33 11.21 -11.95
CA ASP A 168 4.69 10.68 -12.07
C ASP A 168 5.08 10.45 -13.54
N GLU A 169 4.15 9.97 -14.38
CA GLU A 169 4.33 9.95 -15.84
C GLU A 169 4.60 11.37 -16.40
N ALA A 170 3.82 12.37 -15.98
CA ALA A 170 4.00 13.75 -16.42
C ALA A 170 5.35 14.35 -15.98
N ARG A 171 5.82 14.02 -14.77
CA ARG A 171 7.14 14.45 -14.24
C ARG A 171 8.28 13.79 -15.00
N ASN A 172 8.16 12.51 -15.32
CA ASN A 172 9.14 11.79 -16.15
C ASN A 172 9.19 12.37 -17.56
N ASP A 173 8.03 12.63 -18.17
CA ASP A 173 7.92 13.28 -19.48
C ASP A 173 8.57 14.67 -19.48
N LEU A 174 8.38 15.45 -18.42
CA LEU A 174 9.02 16.77 -18.27
C LEU A 174 10.55 16.63 -18.26
N ALA A 175 11.09 15.70 -17.47
CA ALA A 175 12.53 15.45 -17.40
C ALA A 175 13.11 14.95 -18.74
N ILE A 176 12.33 14.21 -19.53
CA ILE A 176 12.72 13.78 -20.88
C ILE A 176 12.70 14.98 -21.85
N ALA A 177 11.62 15.77 -21.85
CA ALA A 177 11.46 16.94 -22.71
C ALA A 177 12.57 17.98 -22.47
N GLN A 178 12.92 18.23 -21.21
CA GLN A 178 14.03 19.12 -20.84
C GLN A 178 15.38 18.62 -21.39
N ARG A 179 15.66 17.32 -21.27
CA ARG A 179 16.91 16.72 -21.81
C ARG A 179 16.98 16.77 -23.34
N LYS A 180 15.84 16.70 -24.02
CA LYS A 180 15.74 16.79 -25.48
C LYS A 180 15.69 18.23 -26.02
N GLY A 181 15.58 19.24 -25.15
CA GLY A 181 15.41 20.63 -25.57
C GLY A 181 14.02 20.97 -26.11
N GLU A 182 13.01 20.14 -25.82
CA GLU A 182 11.61 20.35 -26.23
C GLU A 182 10.92 21.37 -25.28
N PHE A 183 11.37 22.63 -25.29
CA PHE A 183 10.97 23.63 -24.30
C PHE A 183 9.48 23.97 -24.30
N GLN A 184 8.81 23.89 -25.46
CA GLN A 184 7.35 24.11 -25.54
C GLN A 184 6.60 23.03 -24.73
N ARG A 185 6.88 21.75 -24.99
CA ARG A 185 6.29 20.62 -24.26
C ARG A 185 6.65 20.66 -22.77
N ALA A 186 7.89 21.02 -22.45
CA ALA A 186 8.32 21.19 -21.07
C ALA A 186 7.52 22.29 -20.34
N GLY A 187 7.23 23.41 -21.02
CA GLY A 187 6.40 24.50 -20.48
C GLY A 187 4.95 24.07 -20.24
N GLU A 188 4.33 23.36 -21.20
CA GLU A 188 2.97 22.83 -21.07
C GLU A 188 2.83 21.85 -19.90
N LEU A 189 3.83 20.96 -19.71
CA LEU A 189 3.86 20.02 -18.60
C LEU A 189 4.08 20.72 -17.27
N ALA A 190 5.08 21.60 -17.17
CA ALA A 190 5.49 22.23 -15.92
C ALA A 190 4.45 23.24 -15.39
N TYR A 191 3.79 24.00 -16.27
CA TYR A 191 2.87 25.08 -15.86
C TYR A 191 1.39 24.77 -16.10
N GLY A 192 1.08 23.68 -16.82
CA GLY A 192 -0.30 23.25 -17.06
C GLY A 192 -0.61 21.93 -16.36
N LYS A 193 -0.15 20.83 -16.96
CA LYS A 193 -0.60 19.48 -16.61
C LYS A 193 -0.16 19.03 -15.21
N ILE A 194 1.09 19.28 -14.82
CA ILE A 194 1.61 18.86 -13.51
C ILE A 194 0.88 19.60 -12.36
N PRO A 195 0.78 20.96 -12.35
CA PRO A 195 0.03 21.67 -11.32
C PRO A 195 -1.45 21.27 -11.22
N GLU A 196 -2.09 20.98 -12.36
CA GLU A 196 -3.48 20.52 -12.38
C GLU A 196 -3.63 19.14 -11.72
N LEU A 197 -2.73 18.20 -12.04
CA LEU A 197 -2.71 16.87 -11.44
C LEU A 197 -2.36 16.92 -9.95
N GLU A 198 -1.42 17.76 -9.53
CA GLU A 198 -1.10 17.97 -8.11
C GLU A 198 -2.30 18.51 -7.33
N LYS A 199 -3.05 19.45 -7.91
CA LYS A 199 -4.26 19.98 -7.29
C LYS A 199 -5.35 18.91 -7.15
N LYS A 200 -5.63 18.16 -8.22
CA LYS A 200 -6.62 17.07 -8.20
C LYS A 200 -6.25 15.97 -7.21
N LEU A 201 -4.96 15.61 -7.17
CA LEU A 201 -4.45 14.62 -6.22
C LEU A 201 -4.64 15.11 -4.79
N LYS A 202 -4.28 16.35 -4.48
CA LYS A 202 -4.47 16.93 -3.14
C LYS A 202 -5.95 16.99 -2.72
N GLU A 203 -6.85 17.28 -3.65
CA GLU A 203 -8.30 17.26 -3.39
C GLU A 203 -8.82 15.84 -3.11
N ALA A 204 -8.40 14.85 -3.90
CA ALA A 204 -8.72 13.44 -3.67
C ALA A 204 -8.16 12.94 -2.33
N GLU A 205 -6.91 13.28 -2.02
CA GLU A 205 -6.25 12.90 -0.77
C GLU A 205 -6.85 13.58 0.46
N ALA A 206 -7.32 14.83 0.35
CA ALA A 206 -7.98 15.54 1.45
C ALA A 206 -9.37 14.97 1.77
N GLN A 207 -10.06 14.39 0.78
CA GLN A 207 -11.29 13.64 1.00
C GLN A 207 -11.03 12.28 1.65
N ASP A 208 -9.85 11.70 1.43
CA ASP A 208 -9.39 10.43 1.99
C ASP A 208 -8.91 10.57 3.45
N GLY A 209 -8.14 11.62 3.76
CA GLY A 209 -7.62 11.88 5.12
C GLY A 209 -8.68 12.18 6.19
N LYS A 210 -9.93 12.45 5.79
CA LYS A 210 -11.08 12.56 6.70
C LYS A 210 -11.77 11.22 6.99
N ALA A 211 -11.53 10.20 6.18
CA ALA A 211 -12.11 8.85 6.33
C ALA A 211 -11.09 7.83 6.87
N GLY A 212 -9.79 8.06 6.69
CA GLY A 212 -8.72 7.12 7.06
C GLY A 212 -8.19 7.19 8.51
N MET A 213 -8.75 8.03 9.39
CA MET A 213 -8.56 7.85 10.84
C MET A 213 -9.56 6.79 11.32
N VAL A 214 -9.36 5.55 10.88
CA VAL A 214 -9.79 4.42 11.68
C VAL A 214 -8.70 4.30 12.74
N GLU A 215 -8.98 4.86 13.93
CA GLU A 215 -8.20 4.54 15.13
C GLU A 215 -8.35 3.04 15.39
N GLU A 216 -7.28 2.30 15.13
CA GLU A 216 -6.89 1.14 15.93
C GLU A 216 -5.47 1.35 16.48
#